data_AF-A0A0F2C603-F1
#
_entry.id   AF-A0A0F2C603-F1
#
_cell.length_a   1.000
_cell.length_b   1.000
_cell.length_c   1.000
_cell.angle_alpha   90.00
_cell.angle_beta   90.00
_cell.angle_gamma   90.00
#
_symmetry.space_group_name_H-M   'P 1'
#
loop_
_entity.id
_entity.type
_entity.pdbx_description
1 polymer ?
#
loop_
_entity_poly.entity_id
_entity_poly.type
_entity_poly.pdbx_seq_one_letter_code
_entity_poly.pdbx_strand_id
1 'polypeptide(L)'
;MEWRWQGINLTGKRVATAPDFTIYDRIEVTGFDDRENEFTLRLSYRESEARYVVQGIQIDVADAEEEITGAWLRDLPVLALSRAALREGGVVEFQAGGVFMPDVVEAAAQEIRSGGPSSEEAMLATARVYRYAQIMQQSPAKAVQRTLGLTAPTATLWIRRARSLGLLGESVESDG
;
A
#
# COMPACT_ATOMS: atom_id res chain seq x y z
N MET A 1 12.55 14.00 -10.85
CA MET A 1 12.33 12.55 -10.92
C MET A 1 10.87 12.27 -11.06
N GLU A 2 10.45 12.39 -12.32
CA GLU A 2 9.11 12.12 -12.83
C GLU A 2 9.19 10.81 -13.60
N TRP A 3 8.58 9.76 -13.04
CA TRP A 3 8.69 8.41 -13.60
C TRP A 3 7.58 8.17 -14.59
N ARG A 4 7.93 7.63 -15.76
CA ARG A 4 6.94 7.27 -16.78
C ARG A 4 6.71 5.77 -16.78
N TRP A 5 5.52 5.35 -16.40
CA TRP A 5 5.14 3.94 -16.38
C TRP A 5 4.85 3.44 -17.81
N GLN A 6 5.43 2.30 -18.15
CA GLN A 6 5.12 1.60 -19.40
C GLN A 6 4.09 0.50 -19.16
N GLY A 7 4.22 -0.22 -18.04
CA GLY A 7 3.33 -1.31 -17.71
C GLY A 7 3.35 -1.68 -16.24
N ILE A 8 2.20 -2.13 -15.74
CA ILE A 8 2.05 -2.73 -14.41
C ILE A 8 1.47 -4.12 -14.62
N ASN A 9 2.27 -5.14 -14.37
CA ASN A 9 1.93 -6.53 -14.54
C ASN A 9 1.62 -7.16 -13.17
N LEU A 10 0.37 -7.55 -12.98
CA LEU A 10 -0.09 -8.27 -11.78
C LEU A 10 0.21 -9.78 -11.97
N THR A 11 1.46 -10.17 -11.72
CA THR A 11 2.00 -11.50 -12.10
C THR A 11 1.77 -12.59 -11.06
N GLY A 12 1.39 -12.22 -9.83
CA GLY A 12 1.17 -13.15 -8.73
C GLY A 12 -0.18 -13.86 -8.74
N LYS A 13 -0.41 -14.68 -7.71
CA LYS A 13 -1.75 -15.18 -7.41
C LYS A 13 -2.52 -14.14 -6.59
N ARG A 14 -3.84 -14.17 -6.71
CA ARG A 14 -4.72 -13.38 -5.83
C ARG A 14 -4.72 -13.99 -4.43
N VAL A 15 -4.52 -13.16 -3.42
CA VAL A 15 -4.54 -13.53 -2.00
C VAL A 15 -5.53 -12.66 -1.26
N ALA A 16 -6.31 -13.31 -0.40
CA ALA A 16 -7.19 -12.64 0.55
C ALA A 16 -6.35 -11.98 1.65
N THR A 17 -6.72 -10.79 2.07
CA THR A 17 -6.14 -10.16 3.25
C THR A 17 -7.20 -9.41 4.04
N ALA A 18 -7.16 -9.53 5.36
CA ALA A 18 -8.11 -8.87 6.24
C ALA A 18 -8.09 -7.34 6.05
N PRO A 19 -9.22 -6.63 6.21
CA PRO A 19 -10.52 -7.18 6.62
C PRO A 19 -11.23 -7.97 5.52
N ASP A 20 -11.20 -7.46 4.29
CA ASP A 20 -11.98 -8.01 3.17
C ASP A 20 -11.39 -7.65 1.81
N PHE A 21 -10.06 -7.55 1.76
CA PHE A 21 -9.33 -7.23 0.54
C PHE A 21 -8.85 -8.46 -0.21
N THR A 22 -8.64 -8.28 -1.51
CA THR A 22 -7.91 -9.16 -2.40
C THR A 22 -6.81 -8.36 -3.08
N ILE A 23 -5.60 -8.91 -3.09
CA ILE A 23 -4.43 -8.33 -3.74
C ILE A 23 -3.67 -9.39 -4.53
N TYR A 24 -2.75 -9.00 -5.39
CA TYR A 24 -1.83 -9.94 -6.05
C TYR A 24 -0.56 -10.12 -5.22
N ASP A 25 -0.15 -11.35 -4.91
CA ASP A 25 1.04 -11.56 -4.06
C ASP A 25 2.36 -11.16 -4.72
N ARG A 26 2.36 -10.91 -6.04
CA ARG A 26 3.49 -10.38 -6.80
C ARG A 26 3.04 -9.38 -7.84
N ILE A 27 3.83 -8.33 -7.99
CA ILE A 27 3.64 -7.27 -8.97
C ILE A 27 4.99 -7.00 -9.61
N GLU A 28 5.00 -6.85 -10.92
CA GLU A 28 6.14 -6.37 -11.68
C GLU A 28 5.75 -5.09 -12.38
N VAL A 29 6.60 -4.08 -12.28
CA VAL A 29 6.36 -2.77 -12.88
C VAL A 29 7.52 -2.38 -13.76
N THR A 30 7.22 -1.96 -14.98
CA THR A 30 8.19 -1.47 -15.94
C THR A 30 7.93 0.00 -16.26
N GLY A 31 9.00 0.75 -16.48
CA GLY A 31 8.92 2.16 -16.82
C GLY A 31 10.27 2.76 -17.16
N PHE A 32 10.29 4.08 -17.28
CA PHE A 32 11.47 4.87 -17.61
C PHE A 32 11.76 5.91 -16.53
N ASP A 33 13.04 6.15 -16.27
CA ASP A 33 13.51 7.26 -15.44
C ASP A 33 13.63 8.58 -16.24
N ASP A 34 14.05 9.67 -15.58
CA ASP A 34 14.24 10.99 -16.20
C ASP A 34 15.33 10.98 -17.32
N ARG A 35 16.15 9.93 -17.39
CA ARG A 35 17.23 9.74 -18.37
C ARG A 35 16.84 8.73 -19.45
N GLU A 36 15.57 8.34 -19.51
CA GLU A 36 15.03 7.32 -20.42
C GLU A 36 15.64 5.91 -20.22
N ASN A 37 16.25 5.65 -19.05
CA ASN A 37 16.68 4.30 -18.69
C ASN A 37 15.46 3.45 -18.35
N GLU A 38 15.39 2.24 -18.91
CA GLU A 38 14.32 1.30 -18.58
C GLU A 38 14.58 0.72 -17.19
N PHE A 39 13.54 0.63 -16.37
CA PHE A 39 13.62 -0.06 -15.09
C PHE A 39 12.52 -1.10 -14.95
N THR A 40 12.86 -2.19 -14.27
CA THR A 40 11.91 -3.20 -13.81
C THR A 40 11.96 -3.30 -12.29
N LEU A 41 10.82 -3.05 -11.63
CA LEU A 41 10.65 -3.18 -10.19
C LEU A 41 9.78 -4.40 -9.86
N ARG A 42 10.31 -5.31 -9.04
CA ARG A 42 9.58 -6.50 -8.58
C ARG A 42 9.20 -6.37 -7.12
N LEU A 43 7.90 -6.46 -6.85
CA LEU A 43 7.31 -6.36 -5.52
C LEU A 43 6.65 -7.69 -5.15
N SER A 44 6.81 -8.12 -3.90
CA SER A 44 6.07 -9.27 -3.35
C SER A 44 5.32 -8.88 -2.09
N TYR A 45 4.10 -9.34 -1.93
CA TYR A 45 3.37 -9.17 -0.68
C TYR A 45 3.93 -10.10 0.39
N ARG A 46 4.27 -9.53 1.55
CA ARG A 46 4.68 -10.29 2.74
C ARG A 46 3.55 -10.26 3.75
N GLU A 47 2.88 -11.40 3.89
CA GLU A 47 1.69 -11.54 4.73
C GLU A 47 1.97 -11.21 6.21
N SER A 48 3.11 -11.66 6.74
CA SER A 48 3.51 -11.40 8.14
C SER A 48 3.66 -9.91 8.48
N GLU A 49 3.92 -9.06 7.49
CA GLU A 49 4.06 -7.60 7.66
C GLU A 49 2.88 -6.83 7.06
N ALA A 50 1.98 -7.55 6.38
CA ALA A 50 0.88 -7.03 5.59
C ALA A 50 1.25 -5.86 4.65
N ARG A 51 2.40 -5.99 3.99
CA ARG A 51 2.91 -4.98 3.04
C ARG A 51 3.67 -5.62 1.89
N TYR A 52 3.77 -4.89 0.79
CA TYR A 52 4.71 -5.24 -0.27
C TYR A 52 6.14 -4.92 0.14
N VAL A 53 7.06 -5.80 -0.24
CA VAL A 53 8.51 -5.61 -0.14
C VAL A 53 9.12 -5.65 -1.53
N VAL A 54 10.18 -4.87 -1.73
CA VAL A 54 10.93 -4.85 -2.99
C VAL A 54 11.85 -6.08 -3.00
N GLN A 55 11.65 -6.94 -4.00
CA GLN A 55 12.47 -8.14 -4.22
C GLN A 55 13.67 -7.86 -5.14
N GLY A 56 13.53 -6.88 -6.02
CA GLY A 56 14.61 -6.46 -6.89
C GLY A 56 14.22 -5.27 -7.73
N ILE A 57 15.25 -4.53 -8.14
CA ILE A 57 15.19 -3.51 -9.17
C ILE A 57 16.23 -3.88 -10.23
N GLN A 58 15.85 -3.82 -11.49
CA GLN A 58 16.73 -3.91 -12.64
C GLN A 58 16.66 -2.57 -13.36
N ILE A 59 17.81 -2.08 -13.82
CA ILE A 59 17.89 -0.87 -14.64
C ILE A 59 18.76 -1.21 -15.83
N ASP A 60 18.22 -0.95 -17.01
CA ASP A 60 18.89 -1.12 -18.29
C ASP A 60 19.17 0.29 -18.84
N VAL A 61 20.47 0.63 -18.96
CA VAL A 61 20.89 1.95 -19.42
C VAL A 61 20.59 2.13 -20.91
N ALA A 62 20.04 3.28 -21.28
CA ALA A 62 19.70 3.59 -22.67
C ALA A 62 20.96 3.88 -23.51
N ASP A 63 21.97 4.49 -22.89
CA ASP A 63 23.27 4.79 -23.52
C ASP A 63 24.35 3.87 -22.95
N ALA A 64 25.07 3.18 -23.84
CA ALA A 64 26.18 2.30 -23.46
C ALA A 64 27.38 3.05 -22.86
N GLU A 65 27.48 4.36 -23.07
CA GLU A 65 28.49 5.21 -22.44
C GLU A 65 28.04 5.73 -21.05
N GLU A 66 26.76 5.58 -20.67
CA GLU A 66 26.29 5.94 -19.35
C GLU A 66 26.73 4.90 -18.31
N GLU A 67 27.50 5.35 -17.32
CA GLU A 67 28.01 4.48 -16.26
C GLU A 67 27.02 4.39 -15.09
N ILE A 68 26.67 3.15 -14.73
CA ILE A 68 25.96 2.85 -13.47
C ILE A 68 26.92 3.03 -12.30
N THR A 69 26.94 4.21 -11.70
CA THR A 69 27.79 4.47 -10.53
C THR A 69 27.12 4.11 -9.21
N GLY A 70 27.93 3.78 -8.19
CA GLY A 70 27.41 3.57 -6.83
C GLY A 70 26.77 4.82 -6.20
N ALA A 71 27.10 6.03 -6.66
CA ALA A 71 26.43 7.25 -6.25
C ALA A 71 24.99 7.27 -6.77
N TRP A 72 24.81 7.02 -8.07
CA TRP A 72 23.49 6.95 -8.68
C TRP A 72 22.59 5.89 -8.04
N LEU A 73 23.12 4.68 -7.80
CA LEU A 73 22.36 3.61 -7.14
C LEU A 73 21.83 4.00 -5.75
N ARG A 74 22.56 4.83 -5.00
CA ARG A 74 22.12 5.31 -3.68
C ARG A 74 21.04 6.39 -3.76
N ASP A 75 21.01 7.13 -4.86
CA ASP A 75 20.04 8.19 -5.08
C ASP A 75 18.72 7.66 -5.65
N LEU A 76 18.66 6.38 -6.04
CA LEU A 76 17.42 5.75 -6.52
C LEU A 76 16.35 5.74 -5.42
N PRO A 77 15.21 6.41 -5.61
CA PRO A 77 14.16 6.51 -4.60
C PRO A 77 13.25 5.27 -4.64
N VAL A 78 13.82 4.09 -4.41
CA VAL A 78 13.14 2.78 -4.53
C VAL A 78 11.82 2.71 -3.77
N LEU A 79 11.74 3.31 -2.58
CA LEU A 79 10.51 3.38 -1.80
C LEU A 79 9.45 4.30 -2.42
N ALA A 80 9.85 5.40 -3.03
CA ALA A 80 8.91 6.29 -3.71
C ALA A 80 8.36 5.62 -4.98
N LEU A 81 9.25 4.95 -5.73
CA LEU A 81 8.91 4.12 -6.88
C LEU A 81 7.90 3.03 -6.52
N SER A 82 8.17 2.24 -5.48
CA SER A 82 7.26 1.17 -5.05
C SER A 82 5.88 1.70 -4.67
N ARG A 83 5.81 2.81 -3.94
CA ARG A 83 4.53 3.44 -3.56
C ARG A 83 3.74 3.95 -4.77
N ALA A 84 4.43 4.58 -5.71
CA ALA A 84 3.79 5.08 -6.93
C ALA A 84 3.28 3.92 -7.79
N ALA A 85 4.10 2.88 -8.00
CA ALA A 85 3.72 1.64 -8.67
C ALA A 85 2.46 0.99 -8.08
N LEU A 86 2.40 0.83 -6.75
CA LEU A 86 1.24 0.26 -6.07
C LEU A 86 -0.02 1.11 -6.26
N ARG A 87 0.12 2.44 -6.33
CA ARG A 87 -1.01 3.36 -6.46
C ARG A 87 -1.60 3.31 -7.86
N GLU A 88 -0.76 3.40 -8.89
CA GLU A 88 -1.20 3.33 -10.28
C GLU A 88 -1.73 1.94 -10.65
N GLY A 89 -1.23 0.88 -10.00
CA GLY A 89 -1.61 -0.51 -10.28
C GLY A 89 -2.99 -0.94 -9.78
N GLY A 90 -3.70 -0.12 -8.99
CA GLY A 90 -5.03 -0.48 -8.47
C GLY A 90 -5.03 -1.75 -7.62
N VAL A 91 -3.94 -2.01 -6.89
CA VAL A 91 -3.59 -3.34 -6.37
C VAL A 91 -4.47 -3.86 -5.24
N VAL A 92 -5.35 -3.02 -4.68
CA VAL A 92 -6.21 -3.35 -3.54
C VAL A 92 -7.66 -3.37 -4.00
N GLU A 93 -8.23 -4.56 -4.11
CA GLU A 93 -9.63 -4.79 -4.43
C GLU A 93 -10.39 -5.32 -3.22
N PHE A 94 -11.71 -5.14 -3.20
CA PHE A 94 -12.56 -5.87 -2.27
C PHE A 94 -12.73 -7.32 -2.72
N GLN A 95 -12.92 -8.25 -1.78
CA GLN A 95 -13.32 -9.62 -2.08
C GLN A 95 -14.66 -9.70 -2.81
N ALA A 96 -15.57 -8.77 -2.52
CA ALA A 96 -16.85 -8.62 -3.22
C ALA A 96 -16.71 -7.97 -4.62
N GLY A 97 -15.50 -7.57 -5.02
CA GLY A 97 -15.21 -6.88 -6.27
C GLY A 97 -15.12 -5.36 -6.13
N GLY A 98 -14.40 -4.74 -7.07
CA GLY A 98 -14.14 -3.29 -7.10
C GLY A 98 -12.86 -2.89 -6.37
N VAL A 99 -12.25 -1.78 -6.80
CA VAL A 99 -11.01 -1.25 -6.22
C VAL A 99 -11.35 -0.44 -4.96
N PHE A 100 -10.57 -0.64 -3.89
CA PHE A 100 -10.68 0.19 -2.69
C PHE A 100 -10.12 1.59 -2.98
N MET A 101 -10.96 2.60 -2.79
CA MET A 101 -10.59 4.01 -2.93
C MET A 101 -10.68 4.71 -1.56
N PRO A 102 -9.56 5.17 -0.97
CA PRO A 102 -9.59 5.86 0.33
C PRO A 102 -10.40 7.16 0.28
N ASP A 103 -10.45 7.83 -0.87
CA ASP A 103 -11.20 9.09 -1.05
C ASP A 103 -12.72 8.90 -0.87
N VAL A 104 -13.24 7.71 -1.19
CA VAL A 104 -14.65 7.37 -0.94
C VAL A 104 -14.93 7.29 0.57
N VAL A 105 -14.00 6.73 1.33
CA VAL A 105 -14.08 6.69 2.79
C VAL A 105 -13.93 8.09 3.38
N GLU A 106 -13.03 8.91 2.83
CA GLU A 106 -12.84 10.30 3.24
C GLU A 106 -14.11 11.14 3.01
N ALA A 107 -14.77 10.98 1.87
CA ALA A 107 -16.04 11.64 1.58
C ALA A 107 -17.15 11.28 2.59
N ALA A 108 -17.17 10.02 3.07
CA ALA A 108 -18.10 9.53 4.07
C ALA A 108 -17.62 9.72 5.53
N ALA A 109 -16.46 10.35 5.75
CA ALA A 109 -15.80 10.38 7.07
C ALA A 109 -16.68 10.97 8.18
N GLN A 110 -17.49 11.98 7.86
CA GLN A 110 -18.36 12.61 8.84
C GLN A 110 -19.46 11.65 9.34
N GLU A 111 -20.09 10.90 8.44
CA GLU A 111 -21.11 9.91 8.77
C GLU A 111 -20.49 8.76 9.57
N ILE A 112 -19.37 8.23 9.10
CA ILE A 112 -18.59 7.19 9.80
C ILE A 112 -18.25 7.63 11.23
N ARG A 113 -17.77 8.87 11.39
CA ARG A 113 -17.46 9.44 12.72
C ARG A 113 -18.68 9.54 13.62
N SER A 114 -19.83 9.92 13.07
CA SER A 114 -21.06 10.10 13.84
C SER A 114 -21.56 8.81 14.49
N GLY A 115 -21.29 7.65 13.87
CA GLY A 115 -21.57 6.34 14.44
C GLY A 115 -20.64 5.95 15.61
N GLY A 116 -19.49 6.61 15.75
CA GLY A 116 -18.54 6.40 16.85
C GLY A 116 -17.84 5.03 16.84
N PRO A 117 -16.99 4.75 17.84
CA PRO A 117 -16.18 3.53 17.90
C PRO A 117 -16.95 2.23 18.19
N SER A 118 -18.27 2.32 18.45
CA SER A 118 -19.15 1.17 18.61
C SER A 118 -19.84 0.76 17.31
N SER A 119 -19.80 1.61 16.27
CA SER A 119 -20.35 1.29 14.97
C SER A 119 -19.48 0.25 14.26
N GLU A 120 -20.11 -0.81 13.75
CA GLU A 120 -19.44 -1.82 12.92
C GLU A 120 -18.85 -1.19 11.66
N GLU A 121 -19.63 -0.33 11.00
CA GLU A 121 -19.19 0.41 9.81
C GLU A 121 -17.93 1.24 10.10
N ALA A 122 -17.90 1.93 11.25
CA ALA A 122 -16.76 2.74 11.63
C ALA A 122 -15.50 1.90 11.88
N MET A 123 -15.65 0.74 12.50
CA MET A 123 -14.53 -0.17 12.74
C MET A 123 -14.05 -0.84 11.46
N LEU A 124 -14.96 -1.20 10.56
CA LEU A 124 -14.61 -1.76 9.25
C LEU A 124 -13.91 -0.72 8.37
N ALA A 125 -14.41 0.52 8.30
CA ALA A 125 -13.75 1.62 7.61
C ALA A 125 -12.34 1.89 8.17
N THR A 126 -12.20 1.90 9.50
CA THR A 126 -10.90 2.02 10.17
C THR A 126 -9.95 0.91 9.75
N ALA A 127 -10.41 -0.35 9.78
CA ALA A 127 -9.60 -1.51 9.42
C ALA A 127 -9.17 -1.46 7.95
N ARG A 128 -10.08 -1.12 7.04
CA ARG A 128 -9.81 -0.97 5.61
C ARG A 128 -8.78 0.11 5.32
N VAL A 129 -8.95 1.32 5.88
CA VAL A 129 -7.97 2.42 5.72
C VAL A 129 -6.61 2.04 6.29
N TYR A 130 -6.58 1.43 7.48
CA TYR A 130 -5.35 0.99 8.12
C TYR A 130 -4.62 -0.05 7.25
N ARG A 131 -5.33 -1.10 6.80
CA ARG A 131 -4.72 -2.15 5.98
C ARG A 131 -4.27 -1.61 4.64
N TYR A 132 -5.10 -0.81 3.97
CA TYR A 132 -4.73 -0.16 2.71
C TYR A 132 -3.41 0.60 2.89
N ALA A 133 -3.30 1.44 3.92
CA ALA A 133 -2.07 2.18 4.18
C ALA A 133 -0.85 1.27 4.43
N GLN A 134 -1.00 0.11 5.09
CA GLN A 134 0.09 -0.87 5.22
C GLN A 134 0.52 -1.43 3.87
N ILE A 135 -0.44 -1.89 3.07
CA ILE A 135 -0.21 -2.44 1.72
C ILE A 135 0.53 -1.41 0.86
N MET A 136 0.09 -0.15 0.93
CA MET A 136 0.66 1.00 0.23
C MET A 136 1.96 1.52 0.84
N GLN A 137 2.54 0.84 1.83
CA GLN A 137 3.79 1.21 2.52
C GLN A 137 3.74 2.62 3.13
N GLN A 138 2.57 3.07 3.59
CA GLN A 138 2.33 4.36 4.26
C GLN A 138 2.24 4.16 5.79
N SER A 139 2.19 5.27 6.55
CA SER A 139 1.95 5.21 8.00
C SER A 139 0.47 4.92 8.27
N PRO A 140 0.11 3.75 8.81
CA PRO A 140 -1.30 3.35 8.90
C PRO A 140 -2.11 4.20 9.87
N ALA A 141 -1.54 4.51 11.04
CA ALA A 141 -2.20 5.36 12.03
C ALA A 141 -2.44 6.78 11.51
N LYS A 142 -1.47 7.36 10.80
CA LYS A 142 -1.65 8.69 10.16
C LYS A 142 -2.67 8.65 9.04
N ALA A 143 -2.75 7.57 8.28
CA ALA A 143 -3.76 7.41 7.23
C ALA A 143 -5.17 7.38 7.83
N VAL A 144 -5.41 6.56 8.87
CA VAL A 144 -6.68 6.53 9.61
C VAL A 144 -7.02 7.92 10.16
N GLN A 145 -6.04 8.58 10.81
CA GLN A 145 -6.22 9.92 11.35
C GLN A 145 -6.68 10.91 10.28
N ARG A 146 -5.99 10.95 9.14
CA ARG A 146 -6.27 11.89 8.05
C ARG A 146 -7.60 11.57 7.37
N THR A 147 -7.78 10.34 6.89
CA THR A 147 -8.95 9.93 6.11
C THR A 147 -10.24 10.03 6.90
N LEU A 148 -10.22 9.71 8.20
CA LEU A 148 -11.41 9.85 9.05
C LEU A 148 -11.46 11.20 9.78
N GLY A 149 -10.50 12.10 9.55
CA GLY A 149 -10.35 13.38 10.24
C GLY A 149 -10.38 13.27 11.78
N LEU A 150 -9.76 12.23 12.33
CA LEU A 150 -9.71 11.99 13.77
C LEU A 150 -8.52 12.72 14.40
N THR A 151 -8.57 12.91 15.72
CA THR A 151 -7.33 13.22 16.46
C THR A 151 -6.45 11.98 16.54
N ALA A 152 -5.13 12.14 16.75
CA ALA A 152 -4.23 10.99 16.88
C ALA A 152 -4.65 10.03 18.02
N PRO A 153 -4.99 10.49 19.24
CA PRO A 153 -5.50 9.59 20.30
C PRO A 153 -6.78 8.84 19.89
N THR A 154 -7.72 9.51 19.22
CA THR A 154 -8.96 8.88 18.76
C THR A 154 -8.69 7.84 17.68
N ALA A 155 -7.81 8.13 16.71
CA ALA A 155 -7.41 7.16 15.70
C ALA A 155 -6.76 5.92 16.33
N THR A 156 -5.86 6.09 17.32
CA THR A 156 -5.27 4.96 18.06
C THR A 156 -6.33 4.12 18.77
N LEU A 157 -7.31 4.75 19.42
CA LEU A 157 -8.42 4.05 20.08
C LEU A 157 -9.25 3.23 19.08
N TRP A 158 -9.60 3.83 17.94
CA TRP A 158 -10.38 3.18 16.88
C TRP A 158 -9.62 2.00 16.28
N ILE A 159 -8.32 2.16 16.01
CA ILE A 159 -7.46 1.07 15.50
C ILE A 159 -7.38 -0.08 16.52
N ARG A 160 -7.19 0.23 17.81
CA ARG A 160 -7.17 -0.79 18.87
C ARG A 160 -8.49 -1.54 18.93
N ARG A 161 -9.62 -0.82 18.79
CA ARG A 161 -10.95 -1.42 18.80
C ARG A 161 -11.17 -2.32 17.58
N ALA A 162 -10.87 -1.84 16.37
CA ALA A 162 -10.94 -2.64 15.15
C ALA A 162 -10.06 -3.91 15.24
N ARG A 163 -8.86 -3.80 15.84
CA ARG A 163 -8.01 -4.97 16.13
C ARG A 163 -8.65 -5.94 17.12
N SER A 164 -9.24 -5.44 18.21
CA SER A 164 -9.93 -6.29 19.19
C SER A 164 -11.15 -7.03 18.63
N LEU A 165 -11.69 -6.55 17.51
CA LEU A 165 -12.76 -7.18 16.74
C LEU A 165 -12.25 -8.16 15.67
N GLY A 166 -10.93 -8.37 15.57
CA GLY A 166 -10.32 -9.27 14.57
C GLY A 166 -10.26 -8.72 13.14
N LEU A 167 -10.70 -7.47 12.90
CA LEU A 167 -10.81 -6.89 11.55
C LEU A 167 -9.44 -6.64 10.88
N LEU A 168 -8.35 -6.63 11.65
CA LEU A 168 -6.99 -6.47 11.15
C LEU A 168 -6.23 -7.80 11.02
N GLY A 169 -6.94 -8.94 11.12
CA GLY A 169 -6.34 -10.26 11.17
C GLY A 169 -5.57 -10.51 12.47
N GLU A 170 -5.06 -11.72 12.62
CA GLU A 170 -4.16 -12.05 13.72
C GLU A 170 -2.83 -11.32 13.53
N SER A 171 -2.36 -10.65 14.59
CA SER A 171 -0.99 -10.17 14.62
C SER A 171 -0.14 -11.42 14.78
N VAL A 172 0.58 -11.85 13.75
CA VAL A 172 1.61 -12.89 13.93
C VAL A 172 2.67 -12.24 14.81
N GLU A 173 2.61 -12.52 16.11
CA GLU A 173 3.65 -12.14 17.06
C GLU A 173 4.98 -12.64 16.49
N SER A 174 5.89 -11.71 16.28
CA SER A 174 7.26 -12.02 15.93
C SER A 174 7.88 -12.59 17.20
N ASP A 175 7.90 -13.92 17.33
CA ASP A 175 8.72 -14.57 18.34
C ASP A 175 10.16 -14.08 18.14
N GLY A 176 10.67 -13.40 19.18
CA GLY A 176 12.03 -12.86 19.24
C GLY A 176 13.08 -13.90 19.52
#